data_AF-A6J7X2-F1
#
_entry.id   AF-A6J7X2-F1
#
_cell.length_a   1.000
_cell.length_b   1.000
_cell.length_c   1.000
_cell.angle_alpha   90.00
_cell.angle_beta   90.00
_cell.angle_gamma   90.00
#
_symmetry.space_group_name_H-M   'P 1'
#
loop_
_entity.id
_entity.type
_entity.pdbx_description
1 polymer ?
#
loop_
_entity_poly.entity_id
_entity_poly.type
_entity_poly.pdbx_seq_one_letter_code
_entity_poly.pdbx_strand_id
1 'polypeptide(L)'
;MARARRAVLPQENEGSGSEPLITGTLKKEDSCQLNYSEGPCLGMQQKYYYNGASMACETFQYGGCLGNGNNFASEKECLQTCRTIAACNLPIVQGPCRAFAELWAFDAAQGKCIQFIYGGCKGNGNKFYSEKECKEYCGVPGDGYEELTRS
;
A
#
# COMPACT_ATOMS: atom_id res chain seq x y z
N MET A 1 -4.57 -69.60 -27.02
CA MET A 1 -4.80 -69.04 -25.67
C MET A 1 -3.68 -68.03 -25.42
N ALA A 2 -3.84 -66.74 -25.15
CA ALA A 2 -5.01 -65.91 -24.91
C ALA A 2 -4.64 -64.48 -25.37
N ARG A 3 -5.66 -63.76 -25.85
CA ARG A 3 -5.62 -62.35 -26.23
C ARG A 3 -5.54 -61.52 -24.94
N ALA A 4 -4.41 -60.90 -24.64
CA ALA A 4 -4.30 -60.03 -23.48
C ALA A 4 -4.88 -58.66 -23.81
N ARG A 5 -5.95 -58.31 -23.09
CA ARG A 5 -6.76 -57.10 -23.23
C ARG A 5 -6.04 -55.89 -22.65
N ARG A 6 -6.23 -54.74 -23.29
CA ARG A 6 -5.96 -53.40 -22.76
C ARG A 6 -6.75 -53.23 -21.45
N ALA A 7 -6.09 -52.89 -20.35
CA ALA A 7 -6.75 -52.56 -19.08
C ALA A 7 -6.79 -51.04 -18.90
N VAL A 8 -7.99 -50.56 -18.58
CA VAL A 8 -8.39 -49.17 -18.32
C VAL A 8 -8.08 -48.81 -16.87
N LEU A 9 -7.81 -47.52 -16.63
CA LEU A 9 -7.59 -46.85 -15.34
C LEU A 9 -8.68 -47.14 -14.30
N PRO A 10 -8.40 -47.01 -13.00
CA PRO A 10 -9.35 -46.45 -12.04
C PRO A 10 -9.25 -44.92 -12.02
N GLN A 11 -10.39 -44.25 -12.23
CA GLN A 11 -10.61 -42.90 -11.73
C GLN A 11 -10.86 -42.97 -10.22
N GLU A 12 -10.23 -42.08 -9.47
CA GLU A 12 -10.80 -41.57 -8.22
C GLU A 12 -11.04 -40.06 -8.44
N ASN A 13 -12.33 -39.70 -8.49
CA ASN A 13 -12.82 -38.39 -8.07
C ASN A 13 -12.78 -38.39 -6.52
N GLU A 14 -12.64 -37.31 -5.77
CA GLU A 14 -13.32 -36.02 -5.73
C GLU A 14 -12.41 -35.10 -4.89
N GLY A 15 -12.37 -33.80 -5.19
CA GLY A 15 -11.59 -32.86 -4.40
C GLY A 15 -11.75 -31.42 -4.83
N SER A 16 -13.00 -30.96 -4.80
CA SER A 16 -13.36 -29.55 -4.88
C SER A 16 -12.63 -28.76 -3.78
N GLY A 17 -11.80 -27.80 -4.18
CA GLY A 17 -11.09 -26.90 -3.28
C GLY A 17 -10.67 -25.66 -4.05
N SER A 18 -11.56 -24.68 -4.06
CA SER A 18 -11.26 -23.31 -4.45
C SER A 18 -10.03 -22.77 -3.71
N GLU A 19 -9.08 -22.23 -4.45
CA GLU A 19 -8.01 -21.36 -3.94
C GLU A 19 -8.60 -20.22 -3.07
N PRO A 20 -7.84 -19.69 -2.08
CA PRO A 20 -6.98 -18.55 -2.44
C PRO A 20 -5.62 -18.48 -1.71
N LEU A 21 -4.57 -18.21 -2.50
CA LEU A 21 -3.61 -17.11 -2.32
C LEU A 21 -3.31 -16.64 -0.87
N ILE A 22 -2.37 -17.28 -0.16
CA ILE A 22 -1.75 -16.72 1.07
C ILE A 22 -0.25 -17.04 1.09
N THR A 23 0.57 -16.40 0.26
CA THR A 23 2.05 -16.40 0.42
C THR A 23 2.73 -15.10 -0.02
N GLY A 24 2.00 -13.99 -0.21
CA GLY A 24 2.56 -12.73 -0.73
C GLY A 24 2.35 -11.47 0.11
N THR A 25 1.30 -11.41 0.94
CA THR A 25 0.88 -10.14 1.57
C THR A 25 1.64 -9.86 2.87
N LEU A 26 1.70 -10.83 3.78
CA LEU A 26 2.26 -10.66 5.15
C LEU A 26 3.72 -10.20 5.23
N LYS A 27 4.56 -10.38 4.19
CA LYS A 27 5.97 -9.95 4.21
C LYS A 27 6.15 -8.46 3.88
N LYS A 28 5.19 -7.84 3.20
CA LYS A 28 5.32 -6.47 2.70
C LYS A 28 4.94 -5.45 3.77
N GLU A 29 3.93 -5.74 4.59
CA GLU A 29 3.55 -4.88 5.73
C GLU A 29 4.63 -4.85 6.83
N ASP A 30 5.29 -5.98 7.11
CA ASP A 30 6.40 -6.04 8.08
C ASP A 30 7.59 -5.18 7.64
N SER A 31 7.79 -5.02 6.33
CA SER A 31 8.86 -4.21 5.79
C SER A 31 8.70 -2.73 6.13
N CYS A 32 7.46 -2.24 6.27
CA CYS A 32 7.16 -0.84 6.56
C CYS A 32 7.63 -0.40 7.96
N GLN A 33 7.91 -1.34 8.86
CA GLN A 33 8.43 -1.06 10.21
C GLN A 33 9.96 -1.06 10.28
N LEU A 34 10.64 -1.50 9.20
CA LEU A 34 12.10 -1.49 9.14
C LEU A 34 12.60 -0.08 8.84
N ASN A 35 13.80 0.25 9.29
CA ASN A 35 14.53 1.42 8.77
C ASN A 35 14.95 1.17 7.32
N TYR A 36 15.28 2.23 6.57
CA TYR A 36 15.92 2.05 5.26
C TYR A 36 17.30 1.39 5.40
N SER A 37 17.76 0.74 4.34
CA SER A 37 19.10 0.14 4.27
C SER A 37 19.77 0.52 2.95
N GLU A 38 20.86 1.28 3.03
CA GLU A 38 21.65 1.68 1.86
C GLU A 38 22.38 0.48 1.24
N GLY A 39 22.80 -0.48 2.09
CA GLY A 39 23.62 -1.60 1.67
C GLY A 39 25.07 -1.20 1.34
N PRO A 40 25.96 -2.17 1.06
CA PRO A 40 27.40 -1.92 0.93
C PRO A 40 27.84 -1.52 -0.49
N CYS A 41 26.98 -1.66 -1.49
CA CYS A 41 27.31 -1.33 -2.87
C CYS A 41 27.35 0.20 -3.10
N LEU A 42 28.02 0.65 -4.16
CA LEU A 42 28.23 2.08 -4.47
C LEU A 42 27.40 2.58 -5.67
N GLY A 43 26.46 1.78 -6.16
CA GLY A 43 25.56 2.11 -7.26
C GLY A 43 24.38 2.97 -6.79
N MET A 44 24.70 4.18 -6.29
CA MET A 44 23.75 5.10 -5.62
C MET A 44 22.50 5.37 -6.45
N GLN A 45 21.36 4.94 -5.95
CA GLN A 45 20.03 5.10 -6.53
C GLN A 45 19.12 5.79 -5.53
N GLN A 46 18.45 6.86 -5.96
CA GLN A 46 17.41 7.48 -5.14
C GLN A 46 16.20 6.55 -5.07
N LYS A 47 15.85 6.12 -3.86
CA LYS A 47 14.70 5.25 -3.55
C LYS A 47 13.84 5.89 -2.48
N TYR A 48 12.66 5.31 -2.24
CA TYR A 48 11.75 5.71 -1.18
C TYR A 48 11.70 4.66 -0.08
N TYR A 49 11.56 5.10 1.16
CA TYR A 49 11.22 4.25 2.30
C TYR A 49 10.09 4.90 3.10
N TYR A 50 9.28 4.08 3.76
CA TYR A 50 8.25 4.56 4.67
C TYR A 50 8.87 4.86 6.03
N ASN A 51 8.68 6.08 6.51
CA ASN A 51 9.02 6.51 7.85
C ASN A 51 7.76 6.53 8.71
N GLY A 52 7.61 5.57 9.61
CA GLY A 52 6.44 5.46 10.49
C GLY A 52 6.30 6.62 11.49
N ALA A 53 7.39 7.32 11.83
CA ALA A 53 7.35 8.45 12.76
C ALA A 53 6.78 9.72 12.11
N SER A 54 7.16 10.01 10.86
CA SER A 54 6.58 11.11 10.07
C SER A 54 5.32 10.71 9.31
N MET A 55 5.02 9.39 9.29
CA MET A 55 3.97 8.78 8.47
C MET A 55 4.05 9.21 7.00
N ALA A 56 5.28 9.28 6.47
CA ALA A 56 5.57 9.76 5.13
C ALA A 56 6.52 8.81 4.40
N CYS A 57 6.51 8.86 3.07
CA CYS A 57 7.50 8.20 2.25
C CYS A 57 8.63 9.17 1.91
N GLU A 58 9.81 8.91 2.46
CA GLU A 58 10.99 9.76 2.36
C GLU A 58 12.03 9.14 1.42
N THR A 59 12.90 9.97 0.86
CA THR A 59 13.94 9.50 -0.07
C THR A 59 15.22 9.13 0.65
N PHE A 60 15.90 8.08 0.21
CA PHE A 60 17.24 7.71 0.66
C PHE A 60 18.10 7.22 -0.51
N GLN A 61 19.43 7.15 -0.31
CA GLN A 61 20.37 6.65 -1.31
C GLN A 61 20.60 5.15 -1.12
N TYR A 62 20.05 4.33 -2.00
CA TYR A 62 20.30 2.90 -2.02
C TYR A 62 21.56 2.59 -2.84
N GLY A 63 22.53 1.90 -2.24
CA GLY A 63 23.79 1.50 -2.86
C GLY A 63 23.66 0.45 -3.97
N GLY A 64 22.47 -0.13 -4.15
CA GLY A 64 22.16 -1.03 -5.27
C GLY A 64 22.26 -2.52 -4.94
N CYS A 65 22.66 -2.91 -3.73
CA CYS A 65 22.62 -4.31 -3.27
C CYS A 65 22.38 -4.43 -1.76
N LEU A 66 21.91 -5.60 -1.32
CA LEU A 66 21.78 -5.99 0.10
C LEU A 66 21.04 -4.96 0.99
N GLY A 67 19.90 -4.46 0.50
CA GLY A 67 18.96 -3.65 1.27
C GLY A 67 17.94 -4.49 2.05
N ASN A 68 16.80 -3.87 2.40
CA ASN A 68 15.63 -4.55 2.95
C ASN A 68 14.36 -4.17 2.18
N GLY A 69 13.20 -4.66 2.61
CA GLY A 69 11.92 -4.45 1.92
C GLY A 69 11.36 -3.03 2.03
N ASN A 70 11.87 -2.17 2.91
CA ASN A 70 11.49 -0.76 2.97
C ASN A 70 12.23 0.07 1.91
N ASN A 71 12.05 -0.32 0.65
CA ASN A 71 12.77 0.22 -0.50
C ASN A 71 11.85 0.16 -1.73
N PHE A 72 11.36 1.33 -2.13
CA PHE A 72 10.36 1.48 -3.17
C PHE A 72 10.88 2.39 -4.29
N ALA A 73 10.43 2.14 -5.52
CA ALA A 73 10.86 2.92 -6.67
C ALA A 73 10.19 4.29 -6.75
N SER A 74 9.02 4.46 -6.13
CA SER A 74 8.25 5.70 -6.14
C SER A 74 7.53 5.97 -4.81
N GLU A 75 7.23 7.24 -4.55
CA GLU A 75 6.40 7.64 -3.40
C GLU A 75 5.04 6.94 -3.43
N LYS A 76 4.45 6.78 -4.63
CA LYS A 76 3.16 6.08 -4.83
C LYS A 76 3.19 4.65 -4.33
N GLU A 77 4.18 3.88 -4.80
CA GLU A 77 4.33 2.48 -4.43
C GLU A 77 4.55 2.33 -2.91
N CYS A 78 5.37 3.21 -2.34
CA CYS A 78 5.63 3.25 -0.90
C CYS A 78 4.35 3.53 -0.10
N LEU A 79 3.59 4.56 -0.46
CA LEU A 79 2.36 4.93 0.25
C LEU A 79 1.27 3.87 0.09
N GLN A 80 1.08 3.31 -1.11
CA GLN A 80 0.09 2.25 -1.32
C GLN A 80 0.45 0.94 -0.62
N THR A 81 1.73 0.73 -0.29
CA THR A 81 2.18 -0.45 0.46
C THR A 81 2.12 -0.24 1.98
N CYS A 82 2.52 0.94 2.48
CA CYS A 82 2.83 1.14 3.89
C CYS A 82 1.92 2.13 4.64
N ARG A 83 1.10 2.92 3.94
CA ARG A 83 0.24 3.91 4.60
C ARG A 83 -0.77 3.22 5.52
N THR A 84 -1.05 3.86 6.64
CA THR A 84 -2.04 3.41 7.63
C THR A 84 -3.18 4.43 7.73
N ILE A 85 -4.28 4.05 8.39
CA ILE A 85 -5.41 4.95 8.65
C ILE A 85 -5.03 6.18 9.49
N ALA A 86 -3.92 6.13 10.23
CA ALA A 86 -3.42 7.27 10.99
C ALA A 86 -3.09 8.47 10.08
N ALA A 87 -2.79 8.21 8.80
CA ALA A 87 -2.59 9.24 7.80
C ALA A 87 -3.80 10.14 7.59
N CYS A 88 -5.02 9.66 7.83
CA CYS A 88 -6.24 10.46 7.71
C CYS A 88 -6.28 11.66 8.68
N ASN A 89 -5.48 11.64 9.74
CA ASN A 89 -5.38 12.73 10.71
C ASN A 89 -4.25 13.72 10.43
N LEU A 90 -3.47 13.52 9.36
CA LEU A 90 -2.36 14.39 9.00
C LEU A 90 -2.85 15.61 8.20
N PRO A 91 -2.12 16.74 8.23
CA PRO A 91 -2.44 17.89 7.40
C PRO A 91 -2.30 17.59 5.91
N ILE A 92 -3.06 18.29 5.07
CA ILE A 92 -2.89 18.27 3.62
C ILE A 92 -1.63 19.06 3.26
N VAL A 93 -0.62 18.42 2.68
CA VAL A 93 0.69 19.03 2.41
C VAL A 93 0.99 19.07 0.91
N GLN A 94 1.01 20.28 0.33
CA GLN A 94 1.47 20.51 -1.04
C GLN A 94 2.96 20.22 -1.20
N GLY A 95 3.78 20.57 -0.21
CA GLY A 95 5.24 20.47 -0.30
C GLY A 95 5.88 21.59 -1.15
N PRO A 96 7.22 21.71 -1.14
CA PRO A 96 7.92 22.86 -1.71
C PRO A 96 8.25 22.73 -3.21
N CYS A 97 8.11 21.53 -3.79
CA CYS A 97 8.41 21.30 -5.20
C CYS A 97 7.31 21.86 -6.12
N ARG A 98 7.61 21.94 -7.43
CA ARG A 98 6.73 22.53 -8.46
C ARG A 98 6.37 21.57 -9.59
N ALA A 99 6.49 20.27 -9.34
CA ALA A 99 6.02 19.23 -10.25
C ALA A 99 4.57 18.89 -9.89
N PHE A 100 3.67 19.82 -10.22
CA PHE A 100 2.29 19.79 -9.74
C PHE A 100 1.52 18.58 -10.25
N ALA A 101 0.82 17.90 -9.34
CA ALA A 101 -0.12 16.83 -9.62
C ALA A 101 -1.38 17.03 -8.79
N GLU A 102 -2.54 16.88 -9.41
CA GLU A 102 -3.81 16.85 -8.70
C GLU A 102 -4.03 15.46 -8.10
N LEU A 103 -4.13 15.39 -6.78
CA LEU A 103 -4.28 14.17 -6.00
C LEU A 103 -5.40 14.34 -4.98
N TRP A 104 -5.71 13.28 -4.23
CA TRP A 104 -6.74 13.29 -3.20
C TRP A 104 -6.12 13.31 -1.81
N ALA A 105 -6.77 13.98 -0.87
CA ALA A 105 -6.44 13.96 0.56
C ALA A 105 -7.74 13.96 1.38
N PHE A 106 -7.68 13.45 2.61
CA PHE A 106 -8.79 13.53 3.53
C PHE A 106 -8.73 14.85 4.30
N ASP A 107 -9.80 15.62 4.22
CA ASP A 107 -10.01 16.79 5.06
C ASP A 107 -10.76 16.37 6.32
N ALA A 108 -10.03 16.23 7.42
CA ALA A 108 -10.60 15.82 8.71
C ALA A 108 -11.56 16.85 9.31
N ALA A 109 -11.45 18.14 8.96
CA ALA A 109 -12.37 19.17 9.43
C ALA A 109 -13.72 19.09 8.70
N GLN A 110 -13.72 18.70 7.42
CA GLN A 110 -14.93 18.52 6.62
C GLN A 110 -15.43 17.07 6.59
N GLY A 111 -14.66 16.11 7.13
CA GLY A 111 -14.99 14.69 7.12
C GLY A 111 -15.08 14.10 5.70
N LYS A 112 -14.31 14.63 4.73
CA LYS A 112 -14.44 14.21 3.32
C LYS A 112 -13.12 14.17 2.58
N CYS A 113 -13.07 13.30 1.57
CA CYS A 113 -11.99 13.29 0.59
C CYS A 113 -12.13 14.46 -0.38
N ILE A 114 -11.07 15.25 -0.54
CA ILE A 114 -11.00 16.39 -1.45
C ILE A 114 -9.80 16.27 -2.39
N GLN A 115 -9.88 16.92 -3.55
CA GLN A 115 -8.72 17.10 -4.42
C GLN A 115 -7.83 18.22 -3.88
N PHE A 116 -6.52 18.07 -4.06
CA PHE A 116 -5.52 19.09 -3.75
C PHE A 116 -4.35 18.99 -4.74
N ILE A 117 -3.58 20.07 -4.86
CA ILE A 117 -2.36 20.09 -5.68
C ILE A 117 -1.17 19.67 -4.81
N TYR A 118 -0.56 18.55 -5.16
CA TYR A 118 0.74 18.14 -4.63
C TYR A 118 1.87 18.69 -5.49
N GLY A 119 2.88 19.29 -4.87
CA GLY A 119 4.05 19.88 -5.52
C GLY A 119 5.09 18.87 -6.01
N GLY A 120 4.95 17.59 -5.66
CA GLY A 120 5.81 16.51 -6.16
C GLY A 120 6.96 16.09 -5.24
N CYS A 121 7.13 16.71 -4.07
CA CYS A 121 8.08 16.23 -3.05
C CYS A 121 7.69 16.64 -1.62
N LYS A 122 8.26 15.95 -0.63
CA LYS A 122 8.13 16.25 0.82
C LYS A 122 6.67 16.40 1.27
N GLY A 123 5.79 15.54 0.77
CA GLY A 123 4.45 15.36 1.31
C GLY A 123 4.44 14.41 2.52
N ASN A 124 3.25 14.02 2.94
CA ASN A 124 3.04 13.01 3.97
C ASN A 124 2.06 11.93 3.49
N GLY A 125 1.63 11.06 4.40
CA GLY A 125 0.71 9.96 4.10
C GLY A 125 -0.72 10.37 3.76
N ASN A 126 -1.17 11.60 4.07
CA ASN A 126 -2.52 12.08 3.70
C ASN A 126 -2.56 12.47 2.22
N LYS A 127 -2.38 11.47 1.37
CA LYS A 127 -2.28 11.61 -0.08
C LYS A 127 -2.68 10.29 -0.71
N PHE A 128 -3.64 10.36 -1.61
CA PHE A 128 -4.27 9.23 -2.28
C PHE A 128 -4.30 9.50 -3.78
N TYR A 129 -4.19 8.45 -4.58
CA TYR A 129 -4.12 8.53 -6.04
C TYR A 129 -5.49 8.36 -6.70
N SER A 130 -6.55 8.20 -5.90
CA SER A 130 -7.94 8.26 -6.34
C SER A 130 -8.87 8.63 -5.17
N GLU A 131 -10.07 9.12 -5.48
CA GLU A 131 -11.11 9.36 -4.49
C GLU A 131 -11.49 8.08 -3.75
N LYS A 132 -11.62 6.98 -4.51
CA LYS A 132 -11.95 5.65 -3.98
C LYS A 132 -10.93 5.21 -2.93
N GLU A 133 -9.63 5.32 -3.25
CA GLU A 133 -8.56 4.99 -2.31
C GLU A 133 -8.64 5.84 -1.04
N CYS A 134 -8.91 7.15 -1.16
CA CYS A 134 -9.11 8.00 0.03
C CYS A 134 -10.29 7.54 0.88
N LYS A 135 -11.45 7.25 0.25
CA LYS A 135 -12.66 6.80 0.95
C LYS A 135 -12.49 5.42 1.58
N GLU A 136 -11.73 4.53 0.98
CA GLU A 136 -11.43 3.21 1.55
C GLU A 136 -10.59 3.32 2.83
N TYR A 137 -9.66 4.28 2.90
CA TYR A 137 -8.81 4.49 4.08
C TYR A 137 -9.49 5.35 5.17
N CYS A 138 -10.20 6.40 4.77
CA CYS A 138 -10.67 7.44 5.70
C CYS A 138 -12.19 7.60 5.74
N GLY A 139 -12.91 7.01 4.79
CA GLY A 139 -14.36 7.17 4.62
C GLY A 139 -15.22 6.34 5.56
N VAL A 140 -14.69 5.95 6.73
CA VAL A 140 -15.54 5.41 7.79
C VAL A 140 -16.47 6.54 8.23
N PRO A 141 -17.79 6.39 8.15
CA PRO A 141 -18.66 7.30 8.84
C PRO A 141 -18.42 7.04 10.34
N GLY A 142 -17.83 8.01 11.03
CA GLY A 142 -18.37 8.29 12.36
C GLY A 142 -19.88 8.42 12.19
N ASP A 143 -20.66 7.86 13.11
CA ASP A 143 -22.08 8.20 13.22
C ASP A 143 -23.01 7.53 12.17
N GLY A 144 -22.87 6.22 11.95
CA GLY A 144 -23.84 5.40 11.18
C GLY A 144 -24.75 4.49 12.00
N TYR A 145 -24.55 4.38 13.31
CA TYR A 145 -25.33 3.49 14.19
C TYR A 145 -26.35 4.21 15.09
N GLU A 146 -26.54 5.53 14.92
CA GLU A 146 -27.47 6.32 15.73
C GLU A 146 -28.75 6.78 14.99
N GLU A 147 -28.95 6.37 13.72
CA GLU A 147 -30.22 6.60 13.01
C GLU A 147 -31.09 5.33 12.89
N LEU A 148 -30.57 4.16 13.26
CA LEU A 148 -31.34 2.90 13.31
C LEU A 148 -31.93 2.56 14.68
N THR A 149 -31.63 3.35 15.72
CA THR A 149 -32.23 3.19 17.07
C THR A 149 -33.28 4.25 17.39
N ARG A 150 -33.68 5.06 16.40
CA ARG A 150 -34.75 6.06 16.54
C ARG A 150 -35.81 5.89 15.45
N SER A 151 -36.40 4.70 15.40
CA SER A 151 -37.65 4.41 14.68
C SER A 151 -38.41 3.31 15.42
#